data_AF-A0A839IYN5-F1
#
_entry.id   AF-A0A839IYN5-F1
#
_cell.length_a   1.000
_cell.length_b   1.000
_cell.length_c   1.000
_cell.angle_alpha   90.00
_cell.angle_beta   90.00
_cell.angle_gamma   90.00
#
_symmetry.space_group_name_H-M   'P 1'
#
loop_
_entity.id
_entity.type
_entity.pdbx_description
1 polymer ?
#
loop_
_entity_poly.entity_id
_entity_poly.type
_entity_poly.pdbx_seq_one_letter_code
_entity_poly.pdbx_strand_id
1 'polypeptide(L)'
;MNLKDINVTEVVEQVRAQLKEDKQVTPALRASIELILMVVVMLAERFGLNSQNSSIPPSKDPNRAKTSKASSGKSPGGQKGHQGSTLEQTDSPDEVEILRVDRRRLPEGQYKEVGYQKRQV
;
A
#
# COMPACT_ATOMS: atom_id res chain seq x y z
N MET A 1 -19.22 8.36 21.78
CA MET A 1 -20.07 7.84 20.68
C MET A 1 -19.17 7.22 19.63
N ASN A 2 -19.37 5.95 19.29
CA ASN A 2 -18.57 5.23 18.30
C ASN A 2 -19.26 5.40 16.94
N LEU A 3 -18.72 6.28 16.08
CA LEU A 3 -19.32 6.65 14.78
C LEU A 3 -18.87 5.74 13.62
N LYS A 4 -18.32 4.56 13.93
CA LYS A 4 -17.60 3.72 12.97
C LYS A 4 -18.47 3.12 11.87
N ASP A 5 -19.79 3.10 12.06
CA ASP A 5 -20.74 2.40 11.19
C ASP A 5 -21.79 3.32 10.55
N ILE A 6 -21.64 4.66 10.66
CA ILE A 6 -22.60 5.60 10.03
C ILE A 6 -22.13 5.94 8.62
N ASN A 7 -22.93 5.53 7.64
CA ASN A 7 -22.77 5.98 6.25
C ASN A 7 -23.28 7.42 6.10
N VAL A 8 -22.38 8.39 6.26
CA VAL A 8 -22.72 9.84 6.20
C VAL A 8 -23.45 10.19 4.90
N THR A 9 -23.06 9.58 3.77
CA THR A 9 -23.68 9.76 2.46
C THR A 9 -25.16 9.37 2.46
N GLU A 10 -25.48 8.21 3.01
CA GLU A 10 -26.85 7.69 3.07
C GLU A 10 -27.75 8.57 3.95
N VAL A 11 -27.23 9.02 5.09
CA VAL A 11 -27.94 9.93 6.00
C VAL A 11 -28.21 11.28 5.33
N VAL A 12 -27.23 11.82 4.59
CA VAL A 12 -27.38 13.09 3.87
C VAL A 12 -28.43 12.97 2.76
N GLU A 13 -28.47 11.86 2.04
CA GLU A 13 -29.50 11.61 1.01
C GLU A 13 -30.91 11.51 1.61
N GLN A 14 -31.04 10.80 2.74
CA GLN A 14 -32.32 10.70 3.45
C GLN A 14 -32.82 12.07 3.92
N VAL A 15 -31.96 12.89 4.51
CA VAL A 15 -32.31 14.25 4.96
C VAL A 15 -32.69 15.15 3.78
N ARG A 16 -31.98 15.04 2.65
CA ARG A 16 -32.33 15.77 1.42
C ARG A 16 -33.70 15.37 0.87
N ALA A 17 -34.07 14.10 0.96
CA ALA A 17 -35.39 13.62 0.55
C ALA A 17 -36.49 14.20 1.46
N GLN A 18 -36.29 14.16 2.78
CA GLN A 18 -37.24 14.74 3.74
C GLN A 18 -37.42 16.25 3.56
N LEU A 19 -36.34 16.99 3.31
CA LEU A 19 -36.39 18.43 3.02
C LEU A 19 -37.09 18.77 1.70
N LYS A 20 -37.20 17.82 0.75
CA LYS A 20 -37.97 18.01 -0.48
C LYS A 20 -39.46 17.85 -0.25
N GLU A 21 -39.85 16.93 0.63
CA GLU A 21 -41.25 16.62 0.93
C GLU A 21 -41.88 17.63 1.89
N ASP A 22 -41.08 18.21 2.79
CA ASP A 22 -41.57 19.19 3.76
C ASP A 22 -41.81 20.58 3.13
N LYS A 23 -43.09 20.94 3.02
CA LYS A 23 -43.54 22.23 2.47
C LYS A 23 -43.54 23.36 3.52
N GLN A 24 -43.32 23.07 4.80
CA GLN A 24 -43.35 24.06 5.87
C GLN A 24 -42.00 24.76 6.07
N VAL A 25 -40.93 24.21 5.51
CA VAL A 25 -39.58 24.77 5.63
C VAL A 25 -39.45 26.00 4.74
N THR A 26 -39.04 27.12 5.33
CA THR A 26 -38.80 28.36 4.58
C THR A 26 -37.63 28.20 3.60
N PRO A 27 -37.65 28.88 2.44
CA PRO A 27 -36.58 28.78 1.45
C PRO A 27 -35.18 29.10 2.02
N ALA A 28 -35.09 30.07 2.92
CA ALA A 28 -33.83 30.46 3.55
C ALA A 28 -33.27 29.38 4.49
N LEU A 29 -34.14 28.72 5.27
CA LEU A 29 -33.75 27.63 6.16
C LEU A 29 -33.31 26.40 5.36
N ARG A 30 -34.00 26.11 4.26
CA ARG A 30 -33.64 25.00 3.36
C ARG A 30 -32.24 25.21 2.76
N ALA A 31 -31.96 26.41 2.25
CA ALA A 31 -30.66 26.73 1.66
C ALA A 31 -29.50 26.65 2.68
N SER A 32 -29.74 27.08 3.92
CA SER A 32 -28.73 27.01 4.99
C SER A 32 -28.45 25.57 5.41
N ILE A 33 -29.47 24.70 5.50
CA ILE A 33 -29.27 23.28 5.77
C ILE A 33 -28.51 22.60 4.62
N GLU A 34 -28.83 22.91 3.36
CA GLU A 34 -28.10 22.37 2.20
C GLU A 34 -26.61 22.73 2.22
N LEU A 35 -26.27 23.98 2.54
CA LEU A 35 -24.90 24.43 2.72
C LEU A 35 -24.17 23.65 3.81
N ILE A 36 -24.81 23.44 4.96
CA ILE A 36 -24.25 22.67 6.07
C ILE A 36 -24.00 21.23 5.65
N LEU A 37 -24.99 20.57 5.01
CA LEU A 37 -24.84 19.19 4.52
C LEU A 37 -23.69 19.07 3.52
N MET A 38 -23.51 20.06 2.64
CA MET A 38 -22.40 20.09 1.69
C MET A 38 -21.04 20.17 2.40
N VAL A 39 -20.91 21.03 3.41
CA VAL A 39 -19.69 21.13 4.23
C VAL A 39 -19.41 19.82 4.98
N VAL A 40 -20.45 19.18 5.52
CA VAL A 40 -20.31 17.90 6.23
C VAL A 40 -19.81 16.80 5.30
N VAL A 41 -20.34 16.68 4.07
CA VAL A 41 -19.87 15.69 3.08
C VAL A 41 -18.41 15.92 2.72
N MET A 42 -18.02 17.17 2.42
CA MET A 42 -16.62 17.51 2.11
C MET A 42 -15.66 17.16 3.26
N LEU A 43 -16.08 17.40 4.51
CA LEU A 43 -15.29 17.03 5.68
C LEU A 43 -15.22 15.51 5.86
N ALA A 44 -16.34 14.80 5.70
CA ALA A 44 -16.38 13.35 5.80
C ALA A 44 -15.45 12.66 4.77
N GLU A 45 -15.43 13.15 3.53
CA GLU A 45 -14.50 12.67 2.50
C GLU A 45 -13.04 12.93 2.86
N ARG A 46 -12.72 14.11 3.44
CA ARG A 46 -11.37 14.46 3.88
C ARG A 46 -10.88 13.63 5.08
N PHE A 47 -11.78 13.28 5.99
CA PHE A 47 -11.49 12.44 7.16
C PHE A 47 -11.59 10.93 6.86
N GLY A 48 -12.06 10.55 5.67
CA GLY A 48 -12.04 9.17 5.20
C GLY A 48 -10.64 8.58 5.22
N LEU A 49 -10.53 7.31 5.64
CA LEU A 49 -9.26 6.61 5.79
C LEU A 49 -8.56 6.39 4.43
N ASN A 50 -7.34 6.88 4.30
CA ASN A 50 -6.38 6.66 3.21
C ASN A 50 -4.99 6.35 3.81
N SER A 51 -3.97 5.97 3.01
CA SER A 51 -2.61 5.70 3.56
C SER A 51 -1.97 6.83 4.35
N GLN A 52 -2.45 8.06 4.21
CA GLN A 52 -1.87 9.23 4.86
C GLN A 52 -2.49 9.51 6.23
N ASN A 53 -3.74 9.10 6.46
CA ASN A 53 -4.47 9.35 7.71
C ASN A 53 -5.03 8.07 8.38
N SER A 54 -4.86 6.90 7.77
CA SER A 54 -5.09 5.61 8.41
C SER A 54 -3.81 5.13 9.09
N SER A 55 -3.94 4.39 10.18
CA SER A 55 -2.80 3.73 10.82
C SER A 55 -2.17 2.61 9.96
N ILE A 56 -2.51 2.53 8.66
CA ILE A 56 -1.92 1.59 7.70
C ILE A 56 -0.61 2.21 7.19
N PRO A 57 0.53 1.53 7.36
CA PRO A 57 1.80 2.06 6.88
C PRO A 57 1.81 2.16 5.35
N PRO A 58 2.52 3.15 4.76
CA PRO A 58 2.55 3.38 3.30
C PRO A 58 3.03 2.19 2.46
N SER A 59 3.74 1.24 3.08
CA SER A 59 4.20 0.00 2.43
C SER A 59 3.10 -1.06 2.31
N LYS A 60 2.05 -0.99 3.14
CA LYS A 60 0.93 -1.96 3.20
C LYS A 60 -0.36 -1.44 2.55
N ASP A 61 -0.43 -0.17 2.15
CA ASP A 61 -1.60 0.35 1.44
C ASP A 61 -1.58 -0.08 -0.05
N PRO A 62 -2.50 -0.95 -0.50
CA PRO A 62 -2.59 -1.38 -1.89
C PRO A 62 -3.04 -0.27 -2.84
N ASN A 63 -3.74 0.75 -2.34
CA ASN A 63 -4.29 1.85 -3.14
C ASN A 63 -3.30 3.02 -3.29
N ARG A 64 -2.13 2.94 -2.65
CA ARG A 64 -1.12 4.00 -2.72
C ARG A 64 -0.37 3.95 -4.05
N ALA A 65 -0.46 5.04 -4.81
CA ALA A 65 0.39 5.26 -5.98
C ALA A 65 1.87 5.28 -5.57
N LYS A 66 2.64 4.26 -5.99
CA LYS A 66 4.08 4.19 -5.77
C LYS A 66 4.78 5.05 -6.81
N THR A 67 5.26 6.23 -6.41
CA THR A 67 6.12 7.04 -7.26
C THR A 67 7.56 6.51 -7.19
N SER A 68 8.18 6.25 -8.34
CA SER A 68 9.60 5.98 -8.41
C SER A 68 10.36 7.26 -8.10
N LYS A 69 11.27 7.22 -7.12
CA LYS A 69 12.20 8.33 -6.90
C LYS A 69 13.17 8.40 -8.08
N ALA A 70 13.46 9.60 -8.55
CA ALA A 70 14.51 9.83 -9.53
C ALA A 70 15.84 9.26 -9.02
N SER A 71 16.62 8.64 -9.91
CA SER A 71 17.93 8.11 -9.54
C SER A 71 18.81 9.26 -9.04
N SER A 72 19.42 9.10 -7.87
CA SER A 72 20.28 10.14 -7.30
C SER A 72 21.61 10.32 -8.05
N GLY A 73 21.89 9.50 -9.08
CA GLY A 73 23.19 9.46 -9.78
C GLY A 73 24.37 8.97 -8.93
N LYS A 74 24.18 8.85 -7.61
CA LYS A 74 25.15 8.31 -6.65
C LYS A 74 25.29 6.80 -6.81
N SER A 75 26.53 6.33 -6.82
CA SER A 75 26.82 4.90 -6.80
C SER A 75 26.24 4.25 -5.53
N PRO A 76 25.66 3.04 -5.65
CA PRO A 76 25.24 2.28 -4.47
C PRO A 76 26.48 1.87 -3.66
N GLY A 77 26.37 1.88 -2.33
CA GLY A 77 27.43 1.43 -1.42
C GLY A 77 27.79 2.44 -0.33
N GLY A 78 28.87 2.13 0.39
CA GLY A 78 29.41 2.97 1.46
C GLY A 78 30.10 4.25 0.96
N GLN A 79 30.53 5.09 1.89
CA GLN A 79 31.28 6.31 1.57
C GLN A 79 32.65 5.97 0.94
N LYS A 80 33.14 6.84 0.06
CA LYS A 80 34.46 6.68 -0.56
C LYS A 80 35.54 6.64 0.53
N GLY A 81 36.33 5.56 0.56
CA GLY A 81 37.38 5.33 1.57
C GLY A 81 36.91 4.56 2.81
N HIS A 82 35.62 4.22 2.91
CA HIS A 82 35.15 3.30 3.94
C HIS A 82 35.68 1.89 3.63
N GLN A 83 36.48 1.32 4.53
CA GLN A 83 36.86 -0.09 4.41
C GLN A 83 35.62 -0.96 4.53
N GLY A 84 35.33 -1.74 3.49
CA GLY A 84 34.28 -2.75 3.56
C GLY A 84 34.70 -3.86 4.50
N SER A 85 33.76 -4.37 5.30
CA SER A 85 33.95 -5.55 6.14
C SER A 85 33.27 -6.79 5.55
N THR A 86 33.12 -6.82 4.21
CA THR A 86 32.50 -7.96 3.54
C THR A 86 33.38 -9.19 3.78
N LEU A 87 32.80 -10.22 4.38
CA LEU A 87 33.47 -11.50 4.56
C LEU A 87 33.85 -12.09 3.19
N GLU A 88 35.07 -12.60 3.11
CA GLU A 88 35.53 -13.36 1.94
C GLU A 88 34.91 -14.75 1.94
N GLN A 89 34.54 -15.24 0.75
CA GLN A 89 34.01 -16.59 0.61
C GLN A 89 35.10 -17.60 0.96
N THR A 90 34.76 -18.51 1.86
CA THR A 90 35.62 -19.62 2.23
C THR A 90 35.59 -20.73 1.17
N ASP A 91 36.74 -21.36 0.93
CA ASP A 91 36.83 -22.56 0.10
C ASP A 91 36.21 -23.79 0.77
N SER A 92 36.15 -23.80 2.11
CA SER A 92 35.56 -24.87 2.92
C SER A 92 34.19 -24.44 3.45
N PRO A 93 33.08 -24.87 2.84
CA PRO A 93 31.74 -24.54 3.32
C PRO A 93 31.36 -25.36 4.56
N ASP A 94 30.56 -24.78 5.44
CA ASP A 94 30.02 -25.48 6.62
C ASP A 94 28.92 -26.49 6.23
N GLU A 95 28.09 -26.13 5.25
CA GLU A 95 26.95 -26.94 4.79
C GLU A 95 26.93 -27.05 3.26
N VAL A 96 26.63 -28.26 2.76
CA VAL A 96 26.44 -28.53 1.33
C VAL A 96 25.12 -29.25 1.13
N GLU A 97 24.18 -28.60 0.46
CA GLU A 97 22.87 -29.18 0.12
C GLU A 97 22.84 -29.58 -1.36
N ILE A 98 22.63 -30.87 -1.62
CA ILE A 98 22.54 -31.40 -2.98
C ILE A 98 21.07 -31.48 -3.39
N LEU A 99 20.68 -30.60 -4.31
CA LEU A 99 19.32 -30.59 -4.87
C LEU A 99 19.20 -31.62 -5.99
N ARG A 100 18.48 -32.71 -5.70
CA ARG A 100 18.17 -33.74 -6.70
C ARG A 100 16.91 -33.37 -7.47
N VAL A 101 17.02 -33.27 -8.79
CA VAL A 101 15.89 -33.01 -9.67
C VAL A 101 15.31 -34.33 -10.17
N ASP A 102 14.00 -34.53 -10.01
CA ASP A 102 13.31 -35.68 -10.61
C ASP A 102 13.12 -35.46 -12.11
N ARG A 103 13.92 -36.19 -12.89
CA ARG A 103 13.93 -36.05 -14.36
C ARG A 103 12.59 -36.40 -15.02
N ARG A 104 11.74 -37.20 -14.36
CA ARG A 104 10.42 -37.58 -14.89
C ARG A 104 9.43 -36.42 -14.94
N ARG A 105 9.68 -35.35 -14.19
CA ARG A 105 8.83 -34.15 -14.13
C ARG A 105 9.31 -33.04 -15.06
N LEU A 106 10.45 -33.24 -15.72
CA LEU A 106 10.99 -32.26 -16.66
C LEU A 106 10.37 -32.48 -18.05
N PRO A 107 10.12 -31.41 -18.81
CA PRO A 107 9.79 -31.51 -20.24
C PRO A 107 10.85 -32.29 -21.03
N GLU A 108 10.51 -32.75 -22.21
CA GLU A 108 11.50 -33.40 -23.08
C GLU A 108 12.59 -32.40 -23.49
N GLY A 109 13.85 -32.78 -23.28
CA GLY A 109 15.01 -31.93 -23.57
C GLY A 109 16.33 -32.52 -23.11
N GLN A 110 17.44 -31.92 -23.56
CA GLN A 110 18.79 -32.28 -23.12
C GLN A 110 19.18 -31.40 -21.92
N TYR A 111 19.25 -32.02 -20.75
CA TYR A 111 19.65 -31.34 -19.51
C TYR A 111 21.10 -31.68 -19.16
N LYS A 112 21.83 -30.68 -18.66
CA LYS A 112 23.18 -30.83 -18.14
C LYS A 112 23.28 -30.25 -16.74
N GLU A 113 24.24 -30.74 -15.98
CA GLU A 113 24.61 -30.13 -14.69
C GLU A 113 25.31 -28.79 -14.95
N VAL A 114 24.84 -27.74 -14.26
CA VAL A 114 25.33 -26.36 -14.44
C VAL A 114 26.21 -25.88 -13.28
N GLY A 115 26.48 -26.75 -12.31
CA GLY A 115 27.29 -26.45 -11.12
C GLY A 115 26.44 -26.13 -9.89
N TYR A 116 27.00 -25.31 -9.00
CA TYR A 116 26.41 -24.98 -7.70
C TYR A 116 26.37 -23.46 -7.47
N GLN A 117 25.53 -23.03 -6.53
CA GLN A 117 25.50 -21.65 -6.05
C GLN A 117 26.16 -21.59 -4.66
N LYS A 118 27.21 -20.78 -4.50
CA LYS A 118 27.78 -20.48 -3.18
C LYS A 118 27.13 -19.22 -2.62
N ARG A 119 26.76 -19.26 -1.33
CA ARG A 119 26.33 -18.09 -0.57
C ARG A 119 27.00 -18.10 0.79
N GLN A 120 27.40 -16.93 1.25
CA GLN A 120 27.84 -16.69 2.62
C GLN A 120 26.79 -15.78 3.25
N VAL A 121 26.19 -16.25 4.33
CA VAL A 121 25.06 -15.60 5.03
C VAL A 121 25.57 -14.99 6.32
#